data_AF-A0A662DSX7-F1
#
_entry.id   AF-A0A662DSX7-F1
#
_cell.length_a   1.000
_cell.length_b   1.000
_cell.length_c   1.000
_cell.angle_alpha   90.00
_cell.angle_beta   90.00
_cell.angle_gamma   90.00
#
_symmetry.space_group_name_H-M   'P 1'
#
loop_
_entity.id
_entity.type
_entity.pdbx_description
1 polymer ?
#
loop_
_entity_poly.entity_id
_entity_poly.type
_entity_poly.pdbx_seq_one_letter_code
_entity_poly.pdbx_strand_id
1 'polypeptide(L)'
;MFVMDGTIRVRTAAWFATAVVLSVFATLLVMQEWRADAAPGADDATWVPIEPCRLFDYRSGEPPSGGKKSPLVAGSAVTQQVTGTVGNCVLPTTGVVGVSLNVTVVNGTAQSNLRLYPADAAVPVVSNMNWKAGDSPVANKVDVKLSSTGKVKLLNHNGTVDVVGDVVGYYTNSTLQELAAANTALQAAQPFAVANTESSDPGIEVTATPTTYVSVELTAPVAGQVAVHSTASVDSFKAEAVIICAIFESTKIPTPNISP
;
A
#
# COMPACT_ATOMS: atom_id res chain seq x y z
N MET A 1 -70.03 17.72 -43.14
CA MET A 1 -69.50 16.48 -43.75
C MET A 1 -68.22 16.85 -44.48
N PHE A 2 -67.07 16.72 -43.81
CA PHE A 2 -65.74 16.86 -44.44
C PHE A 2 -65.10 15.48 -44.35
N VAL A 3 -65.09 14.76 -45.48
CA VAL A 3 -64.44 13.46 -45.60
C VAL A 3 -62.97 13.75 -45.92
N MET A 4 -62.06 13.45 -44.99
CA MET A 4 -60.62 13.48 -45.27
C MET A 4 -60.23 12.16 -45.93
N ASP A 5 -60.01 12.23 -47.24
CA ASP A 5 -59.48 11.12 -48.03
C ASP A 5 -57.95 11.05 -47.83
N GLY A 6 -57.50 10.09 -47.01
CA GLY A 6 -56.13 10.02 -46.51
C GLY A 6 -55.27 9.00 -47.24
N THR A 7 -55.00 9.17 -48.53
CA THR A 7 -53.93 8.40 -49.20
C THR A 7 -52.56 8.84 -48.68
N ILE A 8 -52.00 8.07 -47.74
CA ILE A 8 -50.63 8.23 -47.25
C ILE A 8 -49.68 7.98 -48.43
N ARG A 9 -48.95 9.02 -48.85
CA ARG A 9 -47.98 8.91 -49.94
C ARG A 9 -46.81 8.04 -49.47
N VAL A 10 -46.40 7.04 -50.27
CA VAL A 10 -45.29 6.11 -49.95
C VAL A 10 -44.01 6.85 -49.57
N ARG A 11 -43.77 8.03 -50.15
CA ARG A 11 -42.62 8.89 -49.82
C ARG A 11 -42.63 9.33 -48.35
N THR A 12 -43.78 9.71 -47.80
CA THR A 12 -43.90 10.08 -46.37
C THR A 12 -43.67 8.87 -45.46
N ALA A 13 -44.18 7.69 -45.80
CA ALA A 13 -43.95 6.47 -45.01
C ALA A 13 -42.46 6.06 -44.98
N ALA A 14 -41.75 6.22 -46.09
CA ALA A 14 -40.31 5.98 -46.15
C ALA A 14 -39.52 6.94 -45.26
N TRP A 15 -39.83 8.26 -45.30
CA TRP A 15 -39.19 9.24 -44.41
C TRP A 15 -39.45 8.96 -42.94
N PHE A 16 -40.67 8.54 -42.57
CA PHE A 16 -40.98 8.12 -41.20
C PHE A 16 -40.18 6.88 -40.78
N ALA A 17 -40.10 5.86 -41.63
CA ALA A 17 -39.33 4.65 -41.33
C ALA A 17 -37.83 4.96 -41.16
N THR A 18 -37.25 5.81 -42.02
CA THR A 18 -35.85 6.22 -41.89
C THR A 18 -35.59 7.02 -40.61
N ALA A 19 -36.51 7.90 -40.22
CA ALA A 19 -36.40 8.68 -38.98
C ALA A 19 -36.47 7.78 -37.74
N VAL A 20 -37.35 6.77 -37.73
CA VAL A 20 -37.43 5.79 -36.64
C VAL A 20 -36.14 4.98 -36.54
N VAL A 21 -35.63 4.46 -37.66
CA VAL A 21 -34.36 3.70 -37.67
C VAL A 21 -33.20 4.55 -37.17
N LEU A 22 -33.07 5.80 -37.62
CA LEU A 22 -32.05 6.74 -37.14
C LEU A 22 -32.17 7.02 -35.64
N SER A 23 -33.40 7.20 -35.13
CA SER A 23 -33.63 7.44 -33.70
C SER A 23 -33.25 6.23 -32.84
N VAL A 24 -33.60 5.01 -33.27
CA VAL A 24 -33.27 3.77 -32.57
C VAL A 24 -31.76 3.51 -32.59
N PHE A 25 -31.10 3.74 -33.73
CA PHE A 25 -29.65 3.62 -33.85
C PHE A 25 -28.91 4.64 -32.99
N ALA A 26 -29.37 5.89 -32.97
CA ALA A 26 -28.82 6.93 -32.11
C ALA A 26 -28.98 6.57 -30.62
N THR A 27 -30.14 6.08 -30.19
CA THR A 27 -30.33 5.67 -28.78
C THR A 27 -29.48 4.46 -28.38
N LEU A 28 -29.24 3.51 -29.29
CA LEU A 28 -28.40 2.34 -29.00
C LEU A 28 -26.90 2.70 -28.92
N LEU A 29 -26.44 3.66 -29.72
CA LEU A 29 -25.06 4.18 -29.63
C LEU A 29 -24.83 4.94 -28.33
N VAL A 30 -25.80 5.77 -27.89
CA VAL A 30 -25.65 6.58 -26.66
C VAL A 30 -25.69 5.71 -25.39
N MET A 31 -26.34 4.53 -25.42
CA MET A 31 -26.36 3.60 -24.29
C MET A 31 -25.09 2.75 -24.12
N GLN A 32 -24.23 2.66 -25.15
CA GLN A 32 -22.99 1.88 -25.11
C GLN A 32 -21.82 2.66 -24.47
N GLU A 33 -21.92 3.99 -24.38
CA GLU A 33 -20.83 4.88 -23.97
C GLU A 33 -20.84 5.24 -22.47
N TRP A 34 -21.88 4.83 -21.72
CA TRP A 34 -21.89 4.91 -20.26
C TRP A 34 -21.33 3.63 -19.63
N ARG A 35 -20.18 3.15 -20.11
CA ARG A 35 -19.33 2.37 -19.23
C ARG A 35 -18.55 3.38 -18.40
N ALA A 36 -19.04 3.66 -17.20
CA ALA A 36 -18.15 4.09 -16.13
C ALA A 36 -17.19 2.92 -15.89
N ASP A 37 -16.11 2.86 -16.66
CA ASP A 37 -15.02 1.94 -16.40
C ASP A 37 -14.35 2.46 -15.12
N ALA A 38 -14.88 2.03 -13.97
CA ALA A 38 -14.21 2.15 -12.69
C ALA A 38 -13.17 1.03 -12.51
N ALA A 39 -12.70 0.45 -13.62
CA ALA A 39 -11.51 -0.38 -13.60
C ALA A 39 -10.32 0.53 -13.28
N PRO A 40 -9.59 0.27 -12.20
CA PRO A 40 -8.47 1.10 -11.83
C PRO A 40 -7.41 1.09 -12.93
N GLY A 41 -6.96 2.27 -13.32
CA GLY A 41 -5.90 2.42 -14.32
C GLY A 41 -4.54 2.04 -13.75
N ALA A 42 -3.55 1.89 -14.62
CA ALA A 42 -2.15 1.68 -14.22
C ALA A 42 -1.56 2.88 -13.42
N ASP A 43 -2.27 4.01 -13.40
CA ASP A 43 -1.92 5.22 -12.65
C ASP A 43 -2.68 5.36 -11.31
N ASP A 44 -3.54 4.38 -10.98
CA ASP A 44 -4.29 4.39 -9.73
C ASP A 44 -3.37 4.08 -8.55
N ALA A 45 -3.42 4.94 -7.54
CA ALA A 45 -2.62 4.80 -6.34
C ALA A 45 -3.51 4.45 -5.14
N THR A 46 -3.14 3.40 -4.42
CA THR A 46 -3.77 3.02 -3.16
C THR A 46 -3.07 3.72 -2.00
N TRP A 47 -3.84 4.32 -1.09
CA TRP A 47 -3.30 4.90 0.13
C TRP A 47 -3.18 3.85 1.22
N VAL A 48 -1.99 3.76 1.83
CA VAL A 48 -1.67 2.85 2.91
C VAL A 48 -1.40 3.67 4.18
N PRO A 49 -2.26 3.57 5.22
CA PRO A 49 -2.00 4.20 6.52
C PRO A 49 -0.79 3.55 7.20
N ILE A 50 -0.07 4.34 7.99
CA ILE A 50 0.97 3.85 8.89
C ILE A 50 0.80 4.45 10.28
N GLU A 51 1.47 3.88 11.29
CA GLU A 51 1.68 4.60 12.55
C GLU A 51 2.48 5.88 12.26
N PRO A 52 1.99 7.07 12.68
CA PRO A 52 2.66 8.32 12.34
C PRO A 52 4.11 8.37 12.80
N CYS A 53 5.00 8.79 11.91
CA CYS A 53 6.44 8.86 12.18
C CYS A 53 7.04 10.19 11.71
N ARG A 54 8.08 10.65 12.39
CA ARG A 54 8.87 11.85 12.07
C ARG A 54 9.87 11.54 10.96
N LEU A 55 9.54 11.96 9.74
CA LEU A 55 10.43 11.81 8.59
C LEU A 55 11.58 12.81 8.65
N PHE A 56 11.26 14.08 8.91
CA PHE A 56 12.26 15.14 9.02
C PHE A 56 11.89 16.22 10.04
N ASP A 57 12.93 16.86 10.58
CA ASP A 57 12.83 17.96 11.54
C ASP A 57 14.08 18.81 11.36
N TYR A 58 13.89 19.98 10.77
CA TYR A 58 14.96 20.89 10.38
C TYR A 58 15.28 21.93 11.44
N ARG A 59 14.66 21.83 12.63
CA ARG A 59 15.06 22.60 13.81
C ARG A 59 16.47 22.20 14.27
N SER A 60 17.16 23.12 14.93
CA SER A 60 18.45 22.84 15.59
C SER A 60 18.28 21.94 16.84
N GLY A 61 19.05 20.85 16.98
CA GLY A 61 19.04 19.93 18.15
C GLY A 61 19.08 18.40 17.82
N GLU A 62 19.21 17.52 18.83
CA GLU A 62 19.40 16.03 18.80
C GLU A 62 18.11 15.22 19.19
N PRO A 63 17.87 13.91 18.82
CA PRO A 63 17.19 13.44 17.57
C PRO A 63 15.98 12.44 17.84
N PRO A 64 15.32 11.74 16.86
CA PRO A 64 15.64 11.41 15.46
C PRO A 64 14.86 12.23 14.44
N SER A 65 15.54 12.76 13.42
CA SER A 65 14.84 13.19 12.23
C SER A 65 15.73 13.09 11.00
N GLY A 66 15.20 12.49 9.94
CA GLY A 66 15.90 12.41 8.68
C GLY A 66 16.09 13.81 8.10
N GLY A 67 17.22 14.03 7.43
CA GLY A 67 17.51 15.28 6.74
C GLY A 67 18.31 16.32 7.55
N LYS A 68 18.35 17.55 7.04
CA LYS A 68 19.31 18.59 7.44
C LYS A 68 18.93 19.23 8.78
N LYS A 69 19.90 19.45 9.67
CA LYS A 69 19.72 20.15 10.95
C LYS A 69 19.94 21.65 10.86
N SER A 70 19.15 22.31 10.02
CA SER A 70 19.18 23.76 9.93
C SER A 70 17.89 24.28 9.28
N PRO A 71 17.44 25.50 9.64
CA PRO A 71 16.35 26.17 8.95
C PRO A 71 16.53 26.17 7.43
N LEU A 72 15.42 26.13 6.70
CA LEU A 72 15.42 26.41 5.27
C LEU A 72 15.70 27.90 5.06
N VAL A 73 16.60 28.19 4.12
CA VAL A 73 16.94 29.55 3.72
C VAL A 73 16.17 29.97 2.47
N ALA A 74 16.02 31.27 2.28
CA ALA A 74 15.29 31.86 1.16
C ALA A 74 15.79 31.36 -0.20
N GLY A 75 14.86 31.12 -1.12
CA GLY A 75 15.12 30.79 -2.52
C GLY A 75 15.79 29.43 -2.77
N SER A 76 16.11 28.65 -1.73
CA SER A 76 16.84 27.39 -1.86
C SER A 76 15.94 26.20 -1.58
N ALA A 77 15.99 25.19 -2.45
CA ALA A 77 15.29 23.93 -2.25
C ALA A 77 16.19 22.91 -1.53
N VAL A 78 15.66 22.24 -0.51
CA VAL A 78 16.30 21.10 0.16
C VAL A 78 15.69 19.82 -0.39
N THR A 79 16.53 18.88 -0.81
CA THR A 79 16.09 17.55 -1.23
C THR A 79 16.00 16.64 -0.01
N GLN A 80 14.85 15.98 0.17
CA GLN A 80 14.57 15.07 1.27
C GLN A 80 14.27 13.67 0.73
N GLN A 81 14.97 12.67 1.24
CA GLN A 81 14.62 11.26 1.01
C GLN A 81 13.36 10.91 1.80
N VAL A 82 12.43 10.19 1.17
CA VAL A 82 11.18 9.75 1.80
C VAL A 82 11.18 8.24 1.99
N THR A 83 11.51 7.48 0.95
CA THR A 83 11.50 6.01 1.01
C THR A 83 12.68 5.42 1.78
N GLY A 84 12.53 4.18 2.26
CA GLY A 84 13.50 3.50 3.11
C GLY A 84 13.42 3.94 4.57
N THR A 85 14.53 3.75 5.29
CA THR A 85 14.65 4.16 6.69
C THR A 85 15.18 5.58 6.77
N VAL A 86 14.32 6.53 7.16
CA VAL A 86 14.64 7.95 7.25
C VAL A 86 13.99 8.55 8.50
N GLY A 87 14.78 9.21 9.34
CA GLY A 87 14.29 9.62 10.66
C GLY A 87 13.92 8.41 11.49
N ASN A 88 12.70 8.39 12.05
CA ASN A 88 12.12 7.18 12.65
C ASN A 88 11.06 6.52 11.77
N CYS A 89 10.97 6.92 10.49
CA CYS A 89 10.10 6.29 9.51
C CYS A 89 10.79 5.11 8.83
N VAL A 90 10.02 4.04 8.61
CA VAL A 90 10.41 2.90 7.76
C VAL A 90 9.34 2.73 6.68
N LEU A 91 9.64 3.21 5.48
CA LEU A 91 8.77 3.06 4.30
C LEU A 91 9.39 2.06 3.30
N PRO A 92 8.57 1.39 2.46
CA PRO A 92 9.10 0.57 1.38
C PRO A 92 10.08 1.36 0.50
N THR A 93 11.15 0.71 0.05
CA THR A 93 12.19 1.34 -0.79
C THR A 93 11.74 1.49 -2.25
N THR A 94 10.75 0.70 -2.67
CA THR A 94 10.16 0.67 -4.02
C THR A 94 8.63 0.67 -3.94
N GLY A 95 7.94 0.94 -5.05
CA GLY A 95 6.48 0.92 -5.14
C GLY A 95 5.77 2.14 -4.55
N VAL A 96 6.46 2.95 -3.74
CA VAL A 96 5.92 4.20 -3.17
C VAL A 96 5.97 5.32 -4.21
N VAL A 97 4.81 5.82 -4.60
CA VAL A 97 4.64 6.87 -5.62
C VAL A 97 4.25 8.23 -5.03
N GLY A 98 3.85 8.26 -3.77
CA GLY A 98 3.49 9.47 -3.06
C GLY A 98 3.51 9.28 -1.55
N VAL A 99 3.44 10.39 -0.82
CA VAL A 99 3.39 10.39 0.64
C VAL A 99 2.37 11.40 1.14
N SER A 100 1.67 11.03 2.22
CA SER A 100 0.79 11.91 2.99
C SER A 100 1.51 12.36 4.25
N LEU A 101 1.74 13.65 4.38
CA LEU A 101 2.49 14.27 5.47
C LEU A 101 1.62 15.26 6.25
N ASN A 102 1.81 15.32 7.56
CA ASN A 102 1.55 16.53 8.33
C ASN A 102 2.83 17.36 8.35
N VAL A 103 2.78 18.53 7.73
CA VAL A 103 3.93 19.45 7.64
C VAL A 103 3.66 20.65 8.52
N THR A 104 4.61 21.01 9.38
CA THR A 104 4.52 22.17 10.26
C THR A 104 5.72 23.08 10.03
N VAL A 105 5.46 24.37 9.83
CA VAL A 105 6.49 25.41 9.82
C VAL A 105 6.48 26.16 11.14
N VAL A 106 7.68 26.45 11.66
CA VAL A 106 7.87 27.23 12.90
C VAL A 106 8.99 28.25 12.73
N ASN A 107 8.98 29.29 13.56
CA ASN A 107 10.03 30.31 13.62
C ASN A 107 10.32 31.01 12.28
N GLY A 108 9.28 31.27 11.47
CA GLY A 108 9.43 32.02 10.22
C GLY A 108 9.91 33.45 10.47
N THR A 109 10.96 33.89 9.76
CA THR A 109 11.55 35.23 9.95
C THR A 109 11.06 36.29 8.97
N ALA A 110 10.29 35.90 7.95
CA ALA A 110 9.67 36.80 6.98
C ALA A 110 8.33 36.23 6.50
N GLN A 111 7.51 37.08 5.87
CA GLN A 111 6.37 36.58 5.09
C GLN A 111 6.87 35.68 3.95
N SER A 112 6.38 34.45 3.91
CA SER A 112 6.89 33.43 2.99
C SER A 112 5.86 32.33 2.71
N ASN A 113 6.26 31.38 1.86
CA ASN A 113 5.53 30.18 1.51
C ASN A 113 6.46 28.97 1.39
N LEU A 114 5.91 27.79 1.65
CA LEU A 114 6.59 26.50 1.49
C LEU A 114 5.98 25.76 0.30
N ARG A 115 6.85 25.21 -0.55
CA ARG A 115 6.48 24.31 -1.64
C ARG A 115 7.17 22.98 -1.45
N LEU A 116 6.37 21.92 -1.38
CA LEU A 116 6.78 20.53 -1.31
C LEU A 116 6.36 19.85 -2.61
N TYR A 117 7.32 19.29 -3.34
CA TYR A 117 7.09 18.77 -4.69
C TYR A 117 8.06 17.62 -5.03
N PRO A 118 7.77 16.80 -6.05
CA PRO A 118 8.68 15.74 -6.48
C PRO A 118 10.07 16.28 -6.80
N ALA A 119 11.13 15.59 -6.38
CA ALA A 119 12.48 16.12 -6.51
C ALA A 119 12.96 16.27 -7.98
N ASP A 120 12.31 15.57 -8.91
CA ASP A 120 12.52 15.58 -10.36
C ASP A 120 11.52 16.46 -11.13
N ALA A 121 10.60 17.14 -10.44
CA ALA A 121 9.66 18.07 -11.05
C ALA A 121 10.18 19.52 -11.04
N ALA A 122 9.64 20.33 -11.96
CA ALA A 122 9.80 21.79 -11.94
C ALA A 122 9.15 22.38 -10.68
N VAL A 123 9.68 23.53 -10.22
CA VAL A 123 9.14 24.24 -9.06
C VAL A 123 7.68 24.64 -9.32
N PRO A 124 6.71 24.21 -8.50
CA PRO A 124 5.32 24.60 -8.68
C PRO A 124 5.11 26.10 -8.49
N VAL A 125 4.11 26.67 -9.17
CA VAL A 125 3.68 28.06 -8.97
C VAL A 125 2.79 28.24 -7.75
N VAL A 126 2.28 27.15 -7.18
CA VAL A 126 1.40 27.13 -6.00
C VAL A 126 2.17 26.74 -4.73
N SER A 127 1.67 27.19 -3.58
CA SER A 127 2.21 26.90 -2.24
C SER A 127 1.41 25.84 -1.50
N ASN A 128 2.04 25.06 -0.62
CA ASN A 128 1.35 24.17 0.31
C ASN A 128 0.88 24.92 1.56
N MET A 129 1.64 25.92 2.01
CA MET A 129 1.26 26.78 3.14
C MET A 129 2.00 28.12 3.08
N ASN A 130 1.43 29.12 3.77
CA ASN A 130 1.90 30.49 3.81
C ASN A 130 1.93 30.97 5.27
N TRP A 131 2.88 31.83 5.62
CA TRP A 131 3.01 32.40 6.97
C TRP A 131 3.59 33.82 6.91
N LYS A 132 3.51 34.52 8.04
CA LYS A 132 4.20 35.79 8.33
C LYS A 132 5.22 35.59 9.44
N ALA A 133 6.12 36.57 9.57
CA ALA A 133 7.09 36.57 10.65
C ALA A 133 6.39 36.66 12.01
N GLY A 134 6.77 35.80 12.95
CA GLY A 134 6.20 35.78 14.30
C GLY A 134 4.84 35.08 14.43
N ASP A 135 4.31 34.48 13.35
CA ASP A 135 3.13 33.62 13.46
C ASP A 135 3.40 32.44 14.41
N SER A 136 2.34 31.99 15.10
CA SER A 136 2.35 30.68 15.78
C SER A 136 2.60 29.55 14.77
N PRO A 137 3.04 28.36 15.21
CA PRO A 137 3.24 27.21 14.32
C PRO A 137 2.09 27.01 13.33
N VAL A 138 2.41 27.00 12.03
CA VAL A 138 1.43 26.81 10.95
C VAL A 138 1.60 25.41 10.40
N ALA A 139 0.52 24.62 10.43
CA ALA A 139 0.52 23.24 9.96
C ALA A 139 -0.44 23.06 8.76
N ASN A 140 -0.10 22.12 7.88
CA ASN A 140 -0.99 21.66 6.83
C ASN A 140 -0.76 20.16 6.54
N LYS A 141 -1.83 19.46 6.13
CA LYS A 141 -1.72 18.12 5.53
C LYS A 141 -1.29 18.29 4.07
N VAL A 142 -0.26 17.56 3.66
CA VAL A 142 0.30 17.61 2.31
C VAL A 142 0.39 16.21 1.72
N ASP A 143 -0.32 15.99 0.63
CA ASP A 143 -0.13 14.83 -0.24
C ASP A 143 0.78 15.24 -1.39
N VAL A 144 1.88 14.52 -1.59
CA VAL A 144 2.88 14.85 -2.61
C VAL A 144 3.39 13.60 -3.30
N LYS A 145 3.50 13.67 -4.64
CA LYS A 145 4.18 12.63 -5.42
C LYS A 145 5.67 12.59 -5.09
N LEU A 146 6.26 11.42 -5.17
CA LEU A 146 7.70 11.26 -5.04
C LEU A 146 8.36 11.29 -6.41
N SER A 147 9.64 11.68 -6.45
CA SER A 147 10.46 11.40 -7.63
C SER A 147 10.61 9.89 -7.86
N SER A 148 11.10 9.50 -9.03
CA SER A 148 11.48 8.12 -9.34
C SER A 148 12.47 7.48 -8.34
N THR A 149 13.15 8.29 -7.53
CA THR A 149 14.10 7.87 -6.48
C THR A 149 13.56 8.02 -5.06
N GLY A 150 12.25 8.25 -4.91
CA GLY A 150 11.59 8.34 -3.59
C GLY A 150 11.89 9.62 -2.83
N LYS A 151 12.11 10.75 -3.53
CA LYS A 151 12.51 12.03 -2.94
C LYS A 151 11.51 13.14 -3.22
N VAL A 152 11.51 14.12 -2.31
CA VAL A 152 10.80 15.41 -2.46
C VAL A 152 11.78 16.57 -2.32
N LYS A 153 11.39 17.74 -2.81
CA LYS A 153 12.06 19.01 -2.57
C LYS A 153 11.18 19.92 -1.73
N LEU A 154 11.80 20.60 -0.76
CA LEU A 154 11.22 21.63 0.07
C LEU A 154 11.83 22.97 -0.29
N LEU A 155 11.03 23.89 -0.83
CA LEU A 155 11.47 25.25 -1.16
C LEU A 155 10.80 26.26 -0.22
N ASN A 156 11.64 27.05 0.47
CA ASN A 156 11.20 28.24 1.19
C ASN A 156 11.39 29.48 0.29
N HIS A 157 10.37 30.32 0.16
CA HIS A 157 10.44 31.50 -0.72
C HIS A 157 11.35 32.60 -0.14
N ASN A 158 11.03 33.09 1.07
CA ASN A 158 11.69 34.22 1.73
C ASN A 158 12.06 33.89 3.19
N GLY A 159 13.02 34.65 3.73
CA GLY A 159 13.48 34.50 5.12
C GLY A 159 14.06 33.11 5.44
N THR A 160 14.01 32.76 6.71
CA THR A 160 14.36 31.44 7.23
C THR A 160 13.17 30.83 7.97
N VAL A 161 13.08 29.51 7.96
CA VAL A 161 11.99 28.79 8.63
C VAL A 161 12.44 27.39 9.03
N ASP A 162 12.00 26.93 10.19
CA ASP A 162 12.13 25.54 10.60
C ASP A 162 10.95 24.74 10.04
N VAL A 163 11.22 23.54 9.53
CA VAL A 163 10.17 22.67 8.97
C VAL A 163 10.23 21.30 9.61
N VAL A 164 9.06 20.81 9.99
CA VAL A 164 8.83 19.49 10.57
C VAL A 164 7.88 18.73 9.67
N GLY A 165 8.17 17.46 9.40
CA GLY A 165 7.36 16.58 8.57
C GLY A 165 7.12 15.23 9.22
N ASP A 166 5.87 14.93 9.49
CA ASP A 166 5.40 13.65 10.02
C ASP A 166 4.61 12.90 8.93
N VAL A 167 4.99 11.65 8.63
CA VAL A 167 4.28 10.82 7.65
C VAL A 167 3.12 10.13 8.36
N VAL A 168 1.93 10.17 7.75
CA VAL A 168 0.72 9.47 8.26
C VAL A 168 0.26 8.34 7.33
N GLY A 169 0.83 8.26 6.13
CA GLY A 169 0.57 7.21 5.17
C GLY A 169 1.30 7.47 3.86
N TYR A 170 1.31 6.50 2.96
CA TYR A 170 1.94 6.61 1.66
C TYR A 170 1.04 6.06 0.55
N TYR A 171 1.33 6.45 -0.68
CA TYR A 171 0.61 5.99 -1.86
C TYR A 171 1.48 4.98 -2.61
N THR A 172 0.89 3.85 -2.98
CA THR A 172 1.53 2.80 -3.79
C THR A 172 0.77 2.60 -5.10
N ASN A 173 1.49 2.33 -6.19
CA ASN A 173 0.90 1.84 -7.43
C ASN A 173 0.52 0.38 -7.23
N SER A 174 -0.53 0.14 -6.46
CA SER A 174 -1.15 -1.17 -6.36
C SER A 174 -2.49 -1.05 -7.06
N THR A 175 -2.54 -1.54 -8.28
CA THR A 175 -3.81 -1.65 -9.02
C THR A 175 -4.69 -2.67 -8.31
N LEU A 176 -6.03 -2.57 -8.41
CA LEU A 176 -6.90 -3.66 -7.92
C LEU A 176 -6.55 -4.99 -8.63
N GLN A 177 -5.89 -4.94 -9.79
CA GLN A 177 -5.43 -6.12 -10.53
C GLN A 177 -4.26 -6.82 -9.83
N GLU A 178 -3.31 -6.10 -9.25
CA GLU A 178 -2.23 -6.69 -8.43
C GLU A 178 -2.78 -7.25 -7.12
N LEU A 179 -3.71 -6.55 -6.47
CA LEU A 179 -4.38 -7.06 -5.27
C LEU A 179 -5.23 -8.30 -5.60
N ALA A 180 -5.95 -8.29 -6.73
CA ALA A 180 -6.70 -9.44 -7.21
C ALA A 180 -5.78 -10.60 -7.61
N ALA A 181 -4.62 -10.33 -8.21
CA ALA A 181 -3.63 -11.35 -8.54
C ALA A 181 -3.00 -11.96 -7.28
N ALA A 182 -2.64 -11.15 -6.29
CA ALA A 182 -2.15 -11.61 -4.99
C ALA A 182 -3.23 -12.43 -4.27
N ASN A 183 -4.48 -11.96 -4.24
CA ASN A 183 -5.61 -12.69 -3.66
C ASN A 183 -5.90 -13.98 -4.42
N THR A 184 -5.82 -13.98 -5.76
CA THR A 184 -6.00 -15.18 -6.60
C THR A 184 -4.88 -16.18 -6.35
N ALA A 185 -3.63 -15.74 -6.23
CA ALA A 185 -2.51 -16.60 -5.89
C ALA A 185 -2.66 -17.19 -4.47
N LEU A 186 -3.10 -16.37 -3.50
CA LEU A 186 -3.42 -16.82 -2.16
C LEU A 186 -4.58 -17.83 -2.15
N GLN A 187 -5.64 -17.60 -2.92
CA GLN A 187 -6.79 -18.50 -3.07
C GLN A 187 -6.43 -19.79 -3.81
N ALA A 188 -5.59 -19.73 -4.84
CA ALA A 188 -5.08 -20.90 -5.55
C ALA A 188 -4.11 -21.73 -4.68
N ALA A 189 -3.50 -21.11 -3.68
CA ALA A 189 -2.73 -21.78 -2.64
C ALA A 189 -3.61 -22.36 -1.51
N GLN A 190 -4.94 -22.30 -1.61
CA GLN A 190 -5.87 -22.94 -0.67
C GLN A 190 -6.44 -24.27 -1.23
N PRO A 191 -6.68 -25.27 -0.35
CA PRO A 191 -6.36 -25.25 1.07
C PRO A 191 -4.85 -25.46 1.30
N PHE A 192 -4.27 -24.75 2.28
CA PHE A 192 -2.97 -25.12 2.85
C PHE A 192 -3.08 -26.40 3.71
N ALA A 193 -3.97 -27.33 3.38
CA ALA A 193 -3.95 -28.63 4.01
C ALA A 193 -2.77 -29.39 3.41
N VAL A 194 -1.62 -29.37 4.10
CA VAL A 194 -0.73 -30.53 4.04
C VAL A 194 -1.64 -31.69 4.43
N ALA A 195 -1.79 -32.67 3.54
CA ALA A 195 -2.62 -33.84 3.77
C ALA A 195 -2.42 -34.31 5.21
N ASN A 196 -3.51 -34.53 5.96
CA ASN A 196 -3.44 -35.32 7.18
C ASN A 196 -2.73 -36.62 6.80
N THR A 197 -1.46 -36.77 7.14
CA THR A 197 -0.86 -38.09 7.30
C THR A 197 -1.44 -38.64 8.59
N GLU A 198 -2.71 -39.05 8.52
CA GLU A 198 -3.16 -40.19 9.30
C GLU A 198 -2.17 -41.29 8.92
N SER A 199 -1.22 -41.56 9.80
CA SER A 199 -0.37 -42.73 9.68
C SER A 199 -1.31 -43.92 9.47
N SER A 200 -1.27 -44.56 8.30
CA SER A 200 -1.98 -45.82 8.05
C SER A 200 -1.40 -46.97 8.89
N ASP A 201 -0.38 -46.70 9.71
CA ASP A 201 0.23 -47.62 10.65
C ASP A 201 -0.55 -47.58 11.98
N PRO A 202 -1.09 -48.70 12.50
CA PRO A 202 -1.95 -48.77 13.69
C PRO A 202 -1.26 -48.46 15.04
N GLY A 203 -0.23 -47.62 15.03
CA GLY A 203 0.56 -47.24 16.19
C GLY A 203 2.04 -47.53 15.94
N ILE A 204 2.84 -46.45 15.84
CA ILE A 204 4.30 -46.57 15.76
C ILE A 204 4.79 -46.95 17.16
N GLU A 205 5.28 -48.18 17.33
CA GLU A 205 5.80 -48.67 18.61
C GLU A 205 7.17 -48.04 18.91
N VAL A 206 7.21 -47.13 19.87
CA VAL A 206 8.42 -46.37 20.22
C VAL A 206 9.26 -47.16 21.24
N THR A 207 10.30 -47.84 20.76
CA THR A 207 11.26 -48.54 21.63
C THR A 207 12.50 -47.67 21.87
N ALA A 208 12.44 -46.89 22.96
CA ALA A 208 13.55 -46.20 23.66
C ALA A 208 14.82 -45.86 22.85
N THR A 209 14.71 -44.93 21.91
CA THR A 209 15.69 -43.89 21.48
C THR A 209 14.93 -43.03 20.45
N PRO A 210 15.24 -41.74 20.19
CA PRO A 210 14.41 -40.92 19.30
C PRO A 210 14.65 -41.37 17.84
N THR A 211 13.91 -42.39 17.40
CA THR A 211 14.17 -43.13 16.15
C THR A 211 13.19 -42.81 15.02
N THR A 212 12.21 -41.91 15.22
CA THR A 212 11.27 -41.57 14.15
C THR A 212 10.99 -40.07 14.08
N TYR A 213 11.27 -39.48 12.93
CA TYR A 213 10.99 -38.09 12.59
C TYR A 213 10.09 -38.05 11.36
N VAL A 214 9.04 -37.22 11.39
CA VAL A 214 8.26 -36.91 10.19
C VAL A 214 8.73 -35.56 9.68
N SER A 215 9.44 -35.56 8.55
CA SER A 215 9.83 -34.33 7.85
C SER A 215 8.76 -33.92 6.85
N VAL A 216 8.29 -32.68 6.94
CA VAL A 216 7.38 -32.08 5.97
C VAL A 216 8.10 -30.92 5.30
N GLU A 217 8.29 -31.00 3.98
CA GLU A 217 8.82 -29.89 3.19
C GLU A 217 7.68 -28.92 2.85
N LEU A 218 7.85 -27.64 3.21
CA LEU A 218 6.88 -26.59 2.94
C LEU A 218 7.47 -25.60 1.94
N THR A 219 6.85 -25.49 0.77
CA THR A 219 7.21 -24.46 -0.21
C THR A 219 6.25 -23.27 -0.07
N ALA A 220 6.80 -22.08 0.21
CA ALA A 220 6.01 -20.86 0.27
C ALA A 220 5.45 -20.53 -1.13
N PRO A 221 4.16 -20.20 -1.27
CA PRO A 221 3.57 -19.87 -2.57
C PRO A 221 4.03 -18.52 -3.11
N VAL A 222 4.50 -17.62 -2.24
CA VAL A 222 5.09 -16.31 -2.58
C VAL A 222 6.25 -16.00 -1.64
N ALA A 223 7.15 -15.10 -2.05
CA ALA A 223 8.22 -14.61 -1.18
C ALA A 223 7.61 -13.90 0.05
N GLY A 224 7.95 -14.37 1.25
CA GLY A 224 7.40 -13.83 2.50
C GLY A 224 7.59 -14.77 3.69
N GLN A 225 6.97 -14.41 4.82
CA GLN A 225 6.94 -15.25 6.02
C GLN A 225 5.78 -16.25 5.93
N VAL A 226 6.05 -17.52 6.25
CA VAL A 226 5.03 -18.57 6.36
C VAL A 226 4.77 -18.82 7.85
N ALA A 227 3.53 -18.60 8.29
CA ALA A 227 3.09 -19.02 9.62
C ALA A 227 2.65 -20.48 9.56
N VAL A 228 3.28 -21.33 10.37
CA VAL A 228 2.94 -22.75 10.48
C VAL A 228 2.24 -23.00 11.82
N HIS A 229 1.02 -23.54 11.77
CA HIS A 229 0.30 -24.02 12.95
C HIS A 229 0.25 -25.54 12.88
N SER A 230 0.69 -26.23 13.93
CA SER A 230 0.56 -27.69 14.03
C SER A 230 -0.10 -28.09 15.36
N THR A 231 -0.80 -29.22 15.33
CA THR A 231 -1.36 -29.87 16.51
C THR A 231 -0.99 -31.35 16.45
N ALA A 232 -0.61 -31.94 17.58
CA ALA A 232 -0.36 -33.37 17.69
C ALA A 232 -1.09 -33.91 18.92
N SER A 233 -1.61 -35.14 18.80
CA SER A 233 -2.18 -35.91 19.91
C SER A 233 -1.39 -37.20 20.06
N VAL A 234 -1.08 -37.59 21.30
CA VAL A 234 -0.35 -38.83 21.59
C VAL A 234 -1.00 -39.50 22.78
N ASP A 235 -1.24 -40.80 22.67
CA ASP A 235 -1.76 -41.65 23.74
C ASP A 235 -0.62 -42.53 24.29
N SER A 236 -0.47 -42.59 25.62
CA SER A 236 0.48 -43.49 26.29
C SER A 236 -0.26 -44.65 26.97
N PHE A 237 0.28 -45.85 26.82
CA PHE A 237 -0.20 -47.05 27.53
C PHE A 237 0.70 -47.46 28.71
N LYS A 238 1.67 -46.64 29.13
CA LYS A 238 2.54 -46.91 30.30
C LYS A 238 2.69 -45.69 31.23
N ALA A 239 2.75 -45.96 32.54
CA ALA A 239 3.08 -44.96 33.54
C ALA A 239 4.54 -44.48 33.34
N GLU A 240 4.78 -43.18 33.54
CA GLU A 240 6.09 -42.48 33.49
C GLU A 240 6.68 -42.13 32.11
N ALA A 241 5.93 -42.26 31.01
CA ALA A 241 6.38 -41.75 29.71
C ALA A 241 6.26 -40.22 29.60
N VAL A 242 7.36 -39.54 29.23
CA VAL A 242 7.37 -38.10 28.91
C VAL A 242 7.36 -37.92 27.39
N ILE A 243 6.36 -37.21 26.87
CA ILE A 243 6.19 -36.93 25.44
C ILE A 243 6.33 -35.42 25.23
N ILE A 244 7.17 -35.01 24.28
CA ILE A 244 7.35 -33.61 23.89
C ILE A 244 6.95 -33.48 22.41
N CYS A 245 5.89 -32.74 22.14
CA CYS A 245 5.53 -32.31 20.79
C CYS A 245 5.97 -30.85 20.60
N ALA A 246 6.89 -30.60 19.68
CA ALA A 246 7.33 -29.26 19.33
C ALA A 246 7.79 -29.19 17.86
N ILE A 247 7.63 -28.02 17.25
CA ILE A 247 8.17 -27.71 15.92
C ILE A 247 9.61 -27.25 16.11
N PHE A 248 10.54 -27.90 15.41
CA PHE A 248 11.93 -27.45 15.34
C PHE A 248 12.29 -27.16 13.89
N GLU A 249 13.10 -26.13 13.67
CA GLU A 249 13.84 -26.03 12.41
C GLU A 249 14.71 -27.29 12.29
N SER A 250 14.79 -27.89 11.09
CA SER A 250 15.48 -29.16 10.86
C SER A 250 16.96 -29.17 11.32
N THR A 251 17.54 -28.00 11.55
CA THR A 251 18.92 -27.77 11.99
C THR A 251 19.08 -27.45 13.48
N LYS A 252 17.98 -27.24 14.24
CA LYS A 252 17.98 -26.86 15.67
C LYS A 252 17.16 -27.82 16.53
N ILE A 253 17.44 -29.11 16.42
CA ILE A 253 16.84 -30.10 17.32
C ILE A 253 17.55 -30.00 18.68
N PRO A 254 16.86 -29.63 19.78
CA PRO A 254 17.47 -29.62 21.10
C PRO A 254 17.74 -31.05 21.55
N THR A 255 18.93 -31.31 22.09
CA THR A 255 19.19 -32.54 22.85
C THR A 255 18.30 -32.54 24.08
N PRO A 256 17.46 -33.57 24.33
CA PRO A 256 16.61 -33.59 25.50
C PRO A 256 17.47 -33.51 26.75
N ASN A 257 17.30 -32.46 27.56
CA ASN A 257 17.93 -32.36 28.87
C ASN A 257 17.12 -33.23 29.84
N ILE A 258 17.40 -34.52 29.81
CA ILE A 258 16.96 -35.46 30.85
C ILE A 258 18.01 -35.40 31.96
N SER A 259 17.81 -34.46 32.89
CA SER A 259 18.47 -34.55 34.19
C SER A 259 17.84 -35.72 34.97
N PRO A 260 18.64 -36.58 35.61
CA PRO A 260 18.16 -37.75 36.35
C PRO A 260 17.29 -37.39 37.55
#